data_AF-A0A4U6T7J8-F1
#
_entry.id   AF-A0A4U6T7J8-F1
#
_cell.length_a   1.000
_cell.length_b   1.000
_cell.length_c   1.000
_cell.angle_alpha   90.00
_cell.angle_beta   90.00
_cell.angle_gamma   90.00
#
_symmetry.space_group_name_H-M   'P 1'
#
loop_
_entity.id
_entity.type
_entity.pdbx_description
1 polymer ?
#
loop_
_entity_poly.entity_id
_entity_poly.type
_entity_poly.pdbx_seq_one_letter_code
_entity_poly.pdbx_strand_id
1 'polypeptide(L)'
;MGPSFKANETLEIHAIPDVSNAARIRRQPRLLTKGKFNNAFPFTNPDGTKFVFRSTRDGGDKNYQNLYIMEDAEYGEVGGGEVTRLTEGNWIDTHCQWSPNGNLIVFASNRDKPTNAPERDHGLDPGYFAVYLMSVSDRSVVRVIRSEYDLSGHVNHPVFSPDGRSIAVTSDLAAVSADPMSLPTFLHSVRPYGDIFSVDIDPDDIEKNKDMERFVRVTHSRYENSTPAWTVFSTHDPHAQWNLLVMEDEYTPACPYAHPDGGESWHMTGQICIPKRHC
;
A
#
# COMPACT_ATOMS: atom_id res chain seq x y z
N MET A 1 6.52 -17.27 -10.42
CA MET A 1 6.57 -15.90 -10.95
C MET A 1 5.20 -15.55 -11.48
N GLY A 2 4.47 -14.67 -10.79
CA GLY A 2 3.23 -14.10 -11.31
C GLY A 2 3.54 -13.07 -12.41
N PRO A 3 2.54 -12.65 -13.20
CA PRO A 3 2.73 -11.58 -14.17
C PRO A 3 3.09 -10.26 -13.50
N SER A 4 3.80 -9.41 -14.25
CA SER A 4 4.05 -8.01 -13.98
C SER A 4 2.74 -7.23 -13.74
N PHE A 5 2.68 -6.35 -12.73
CA PHE A 5 1.55 -5.41 -12.61
C PHE A 5 1.65 -4.29 -13.66
N LYS A 6 0.97 -4.44 -14.81
CA LYS A 6 0.84 -3.35 -15.80
C LYS A 6 -0.49 -2.64 -15.67
N ALA A 7 -0.48 -1.30 -15.72
CA ALA A 7 -1.69 -0.49 -15.64
C ALA A 7 -2.70 -0.76 -16.79
N ASN A 8 -2.22 -1.23 -17.95
CA ASN A 8 -3.04 -1.58 -19.10
C ASN A 8 -3.50 -3.04 -19.11
N GLU A 9 -3.05 -3.85 -18.15
CA GLU A 9 -3.50 -5.23 -17.98
C GLU A 9 -4.65 -5.28 -16.97
N THR A 10 -5.56 -6.24 -17.18
CA THR A 10 -6.68 -6.46 -16.28
C THR A 10 -6.17 -7.07 -14.98
N LEU A 11 -6.59 -6.47 -13.86
CA LEU A 11 -6.35 -6.99 -12.53
C LEU A 11 -7.69 -7.05 -11.80
N GLU A 12 -8.00 -8.21 -11.28
CA GLU A 12 -9.28 -8.54 -10.67
C GLU A 12 -9.13 -8.68 -9.15
N ILE A 13 -10.17 -8.29 -8.42
CA ILE A 13 -10.25 -8.55 -6.98
C ILE A 13 -11.17 -9.74 -6.77
N HIS A 14 -10.69 -10.73 -6.01
CA HIS A 14 -11.43 -11.95 -5.66
C HIS A 14 -11.57 -12.08 -4.14
N ALA A 15 -12.75 -12.48 -3.67
CA ALA A 15 -12.95 -12.93 -2.29
C ALA A 15 -12.65 -14.43 -2.18
N ILE A 16 -11.96 -14.84 -1.11
CA ILE A 16 -11.80 -16.24 -0.75
C ILE A 16 -12.73 -16.50 0.45
N PRO A 17 -13.86 -17.20 0.28
CA PRO A 17 -14.79 -17.44 1.36
C PRO A 17 -14.25 -18.48 2.36
N ASP A 18 -14.82 -18.48 3.56
CA ASP A 18 -14.63 -19.52 4.60
C ASP A 18 -13.17 -19.80 4.98
N VAL A 19 -12.33 -18.76 5.00
CA VAL A 19 -10.88 -18.90 5.29
C VAL A 19 -10.58 -19.42 6.70
N SER A 20 -11.45 -19.12 7.66
CA SER A 20 -11.35 -19.57 9.06
C SER A 20 -11.88 -20.99 9.30
N ASN A 21 -12.55 -21.60 8.32
CA ASN A 21 -13.06 -22.96 8.46
C ASN A 21 -11.91 -23.97 8.33
N ALA A 22 -11.75 -24.83 9.35
CA ALA A 22 -10.68 -25.82 9.43
C ALA A 22 -10.83 -27.00 8.45
N ALA A 23 -11.99 -27.14 7.82
CA ALA A 23 -12.20 -28.18 6.82
C ALA A 23 -11.33 -27.92 5.58
N ARG A 24 -10.59 -28.94 5.11
CA ARG A 24 -9.83 -28.91 3.85
C ARG A 24 -10.76 -28.98 2.64
N ILE A 25 -11.56 -27.94 2.44
CA ILE A 25 -12.45 -27.78 1.29
C ILE A 25 -11.71 -26.95 0.24
N ARG A 26 -11.83 -27.36 -1.04
CA ARG A 26 -11.36 -26.54 -2.16
C ARG A 26 -12.21 -25.28 -2.23
N ARG A 27 -11.68 -24.16 -1.71
CA ARG A 27 -12.32 -22.84 -1.76
C ARG A 27 -12.27 -22.33 -3.20
N GLN A 28 -13.41 -21.94 -3.74
CA GLN A 28 -13.46 -21.26 -5.04
C GLN A 28 -13.42 -19.76 -4.79
N PRO A 29 -12.40 -19.04 -5.32
CA PRO A 29 -12.39 -17.59 -5.29
C PRO A 29 -13.62 -17.05 -6.02
N ARG A 30 -14.26 -16.03 -5.45
CA ARG A 30 -15.37 -15.30 -6.04
C ARG A 30 -14.87 -13.97 -6.59
N LEU A 31 -15.01 -13.77 -7.89
CA LEU A 31 -14.71 -12.48 -8.53
C LEU A 31 -15.63 -11.38 -7.97
N LEU A 32 -15.05 -10.25 -7.56
CA LEU A 32 -15.78 -9.10 -7.01
C LEU A 32 -15.88 -7.93 -8.00
N THR A 33 -14.92 -7.77 -8.91
CA THR A 33 -14.86 -6.62 -9.82
C THR A 33 -15.30 -6.95 -11.24
N LYS A 34 -15.86 -5.96 -11.95
CA LYS A 34 -16.23 -6.06 -13.38
C LYS A 34 -15.33 -5.19 -14.28
N GLY A 35 -15.30 -5.52 -15.56
CA GLY A 35 -14.60 -4.75 -16.60
C GLY A 35 -13.12 -5.14 -16.77
N LYS A 36 -12.49 -4.53 -17.78
CA LYS A 36 -11.07 -4.78 -18.13
C LYS A 36 -10.18 -3.66 -17.58
N PHE A 37 -10.15 -3.56 -16.27
CA PHE A 37 -9.41 -2.51 -15.55
C PHE A 37 -8.35 -3.12 -14.63
N ASN A 38 -7.38 -2.31 -14.21
CA ASN A 38 -6.43 -2.70 -13.18
C ASN A 38 -7.01 -2.36 -11.80
N ASN A 39 -7.76 -3.27 -11.19
CA ASN A 39 -8.31 -3.11 -9.84
C ASN A 39 -7.35 -3.71 -8.81
N ALA A 40 -6.68 -2.88 -8.01
CA ALA A 40 -5.62 -3.34 -7.11
C ALA A 40 -5.77 -2.80 -5.69
N PHE A 41 -4.96 -3.39 -4.79
CA PHE A 41 -4.78 -2.96 -3.41
C PHE A 41 -6.10 -2.74 -2.65
N PRO A 42 -6.99 -3.75 -2.62
CA PRO A 42 -8.19 -3.66 -1.80
C PRO A 42 -7.84 -3.63 -0.32
N PHE A 43 -8.58 -2.83 0.45
CA PHE A 43 -8.53 -2.82 1.90
C PHE A 43 -9.94 -2.66 2.47
N THR A 44 -10.35 -3.57 3.37
CA THR A 44 -11.69 -3.58 3.94
C THR A 44 -11.87 -2.48 4.98
N ASN A 45 -13.09 -1.97 5.11
CA ASN A 45 -13.46 -1.14 6.26
C ASN A 45 -13.54 -2.00 7.55
N PRO A 46 -13.62 -1.39 8.74
CA PRO A 46 -13.52 -2.13 10.02
C PRO A 46 -14.61 -3.18 10.24
N ASP A 47 -15.82 -2.95 9.72
CA ASP A 47 -16.93 -3.91 9.82
C ASP A 47 -16.91 -5.00 8.72
N GLY A 48 -16.01 -4.88 7.73
CA GLY A 48 -15.85 -5.83 6.64
C GLY A 48 -16.95 -5.80 5.57
N THR A 49 -17.86 -4.82 5.60
CA THR A 49 -18.97 -4.72 4.63
C THR A 49 -18.55 -4.03 3.33
N LYS A 50 -17.47 -3.24 3.35
CA LYS A 50 -16.97 -2.45 2.21
C LYS A 50 -15.47 -2.64 2.04
N PHE A 51 -14.95 -2.31 0.86
CA PHE A 51 -13.51 -2.14 0.69
C PHE A 51 -13.18 -0.95 -0.22
N VAL A 52 -12.08 -0.27 0.09
CA VAL A 52 -11.46 0.73 -0.80
C VAL A 52 -10.45 0.03 -1.70
N PHE A 53 -10.30 0.46 -2.95
CA PHE A 53 -9.34 -0.08 -3.91
C PHE A 53 -8.94 0.96 -4.95
N ARG A 54 -7.80 0.77 -5.61
CA ARG A 54 -7.43 1.57 -6.80
C ARG A 54 -8.04 0.96 -8.06
N SER A 55 -8.39 1.78 -9.04
CA SER A 55 -8.80 1.33 -10.38
C SER A 55 -8.41 2.31 -11.48
N THR A 56 -8.17 1.78 -12.68
CA THR A 56 -7.92 2.55 -13.91
C THR A 56 -9.19 2.89 -14.69
N ARG A 57 -10.38 2.55 -14.16
CA ARG A 57 -11.66 2.65 -14.90
C ARG A 57 -11.97 4.02 -15.52
N ASP A 58 -11.60 5.10 -14.82
CA ASP A 58 -11.81 6.48 -15.26
C ASP A 58 -10.49 7.21 -15.53
N GLY A 59 -9.43 6.45 -15.87
CA GLY A 59 -8.06 6.95 -16.02
C GLY A 59 -7.69 7.52 -17.39
N GLY A 60 -8.62 7.49 -18.35
CA GLY A 60 -8.40 7.92 -19.74
C GLY A 60 -7.28 7.13 -20.46
N ASP A 61 -6.76 7.70 -21.54
CA ASP A 61 -5.74 7.05 -22.39
C ASP A 61 -4.44 6.71 -21.65
N LYS A 62 -4.16 7.42 -20.56
CA LYS A 62 -2.97 7.22 -19.73
C LYS A 62 -3.19 6.23 -18.58
N ASN A 63 -4.40 5.69 -18.42
CA ASN A 63 -4.76 4.76 -17.35
C ASN A 63 -4.41 5.31 -15.95
N TYR A 64 -4.72 6.59 -15.67
CA TYR A 64 -4.56 7.15 -14.34
C TYR A 64 -5.31 6.31 -13.30
N GLN A 65 -4.68 6.10 -12.14
CA GLN A 65 -5.24 5.28 -11.07
C GLN A 65 -5.96 6.18 -10.07
N ASN A 66 -7.23 5.93 -9.85
CA ASN A 66 -8.01 6.61 -8.81
C ASN A 66 -8.57 5.62 -7.81
N LEU A 67 -9.04 6.12 -6.67
CA LEU A 67 -9.60 5.31 -5.60
C LEU A 67 -11.12 5.15 -5.75
N TYR A 68 -11.62 3.99 -5.35
CA TYR A 68 -13.03 3.63 -5.38
C TYR A 68 -13.39 2.85 -4.12
N ILE A 69 -14.66 2.91 -3.69
CA ILE A 69 -15.24 2.03 -2.67
C ILE A 69 -16.14 1.03 -3.36
N MET A 70 -15.98 -0.24 -3.00
CA MET A 70 -16.99 -1.27 -3.20
C MET A 70 -17.93 -1.27 -2.00
N GLU A 71 -19.22 -1.05 -2.23
CA GLU A 71 -20.23 -0.97 -1.17
C GLU A 71 -20.69 -2.36 -0.66
N ASP A 72 -20.36 -3.42 -1.40
CA ASP A 72 -20.62 -4.82 -1.02
C ASP A 72 -19.33 -5.63 -1.16
N ALA A 73 -18.61 -5.79 -0.05
CA ALA A 73 -17.38 -6.58 0.00
C ALA A 73 -17.64 -8.09 -0.14
N GLU A 74 -18.86 -8.55 0.12
CA GLU A 74 -19.20 -9.95 0.00
C GLU A 74 -19.33 -10.29 -1.49
N TYR A 75 -20.31 -9.73 -2.21
CA TYR A 75 -20.62 -10.15 -3.58
C TYR A 75 -20.03 -9.25 -4.68
N GLY A 76 -19.56 -8.05 -4.32
CA GLY A 76 -18.96 -7.09 -5.25
C GLY A 76 -19.87 -6.64 -6.41
N GLU A 77 -19.28 -5.99 -7.41
CA GLU A 77 -19.94 -5.60 -8.67
C GLU A 77 -20.58 -6.80 -9.37
N VAL A 78 -19.99 -8.00 -9.25
CA VAL A 78 -20.52 -9.22 -9.86
C VAL A 78 -21.89 -9.60 -9.30
N GLY A 79 -22.08 -9.45 -7.99
CA GLY A 79 -23.36 -9.64 -7.30
C GLY A 79 -24.35 -8.49 -7.43
N GLY A 80 -23.98 -7.39 -8.09
CA GLY A 80 -24.81 -6.19 -8.21
C GLY A 80 -24.50 -5.11 -7.15
N GLY A 81 -23.42 -5.26 -6.40
CA GLY A 81 -22.91 -4.23 -5.50
C GLY A 81 -22.50 -2.96 -6.24
N GLU A 82 -22.70 -1.82 -5.59
CA GLU A 82 -22.36 -0.51 -6.14
C GLU A 82 -20.88 -0.19 -5.93
N VAL A 83 -20.32 0.63 -6.84
CA VAL A 83 -18.96 1.16 -6.74
C VAL A 83 -18.99 2.68 -6.80
N THR A 84 -18.42 3.30 -5.78
CA THR A 84 -18.36 4.76 -5.63
C THR A 84 -16.93 5.25 -5.92
N ARG A 85 -16.76 6.15 -6.89
CA ARG A 85 -15.46 6.80 -7.15
C ARG A 85 -15.10 7.77 -6.03
N LEU A 86 -13.87 7.72 -5.51
CA LEU A 86 -13.37 8.57 -4.42
C LEU A 86 -12.51 9.74 -4.87
N THR A 87 -11.67 9.51 -5.87
CA THR A 87 -10.76 10.54 -6.37
C THR A 87 -10.89 10.67 -7.87
N GLU A 88 -10.59 11.85 -8.38
CA GLU A 88 -10.62 12.15 -9.81
C GLU A 88 -9.42 13.01 -10.17
N GLY A 89 -8.72 12.67 -11.25
CA GLY A 89 -7.60 13.48 -11.73
C GLY A 89 -6.52 12.70 -12.45
N ASN A 90 -5.59 13.46 -13.04
CA ASN A 90 -4.52 12.98 -13.90
C ASN A 90 -3.25 12.62 -13.10
N TRP A 91 -3.42 11.79 -12.09
CA TRP A 91 -2.37 11.33 -11.18
C TRP A 91 -2.57 9.87 -10.79
N ILE A 92 -1.70 9.38 -9.92
CA ILE A 92 -1.70 8.01 -9.42
C ILE A 92 -2.08 8.06 -7.94
N ASP A 93 -3.27 7.58 -7.60
CA ASP A 93 -3.65 7.28 -6.22
C ASP A 93 -3.51 5.76 -5.97
N THR A 94 -2.83 5.38 -4.90
CA THR A 94 -2.48 3.99 -4.62
C THR A 94 -2.31 3.72 -3.12
N HIS A 95 -2.18 2.45 -2.74
CA HIS A 95 -1.90 2.02 -1.36
C HIS A 95 -2.90 2.58 -0.35
N CYS A 96 -4.20 2.49 -0.67
CA CYS A 96 -5.27 2.99 0.17
C CYS A 96 -5.60 2.03 1.33
N GLN A 97 -5.93 2.58 2.50
CA GLN A 97 -6.40 1.83 3.67
C GLN A 97 -7.48 2.59 4.44
N TRP A 98 -8.40 1.85 5.05
CA TRP A 98 -9.35 2.40 6.02
C TRP A 98 -8.69 2.58 7.38
N SER A 99 -9.06 3.65 8.06
CA SER A 99 -8.78 3.82 9.49
C SER A 99 -9.51 2.78 10.34
N PRO A 100 -8.97 2.42 11.52
CA PRO A 100 -9.61 1.45 12.42
C PRO A 100 -11.01 1.87 12.89
N ASN A 101 -11.31 3.16 12.93
CA ASN A 101 -12.64 3.69 13.27
C ASN A 101 -13.57 3.85 12.06
N GLY A 102 -13.07 3.67 10.84
CA GLY A 102 -13.85 3.75 9.60
C GLY A 102 -14.17 5.15 9.11
N ASN A 103 -13.65 6.21 9.74
CA ASN A 103 -14.01 7.60 9.37
C ASN A 103 -13.06 8.20 8.31
N LEU A 104 -11.84 7.67 8.24
CA LEU A 104 -10.78 8.15 7.36
C LEU A 104 -10.28 7.05 6.43
N ILE A 105 -9.79 7.46 5.26
CA ILE A 105 -9.01 6.66 4.33
C ILE A 105 -7.64 7.32 4.16
N VAL A 106 -6.56 6.56 4.34
CA VAL A 106 -5.19 7.00 4.03
C VAL A 106 -4.77 6.42 2.70
N PHE A 107 -4.00 7.16 1.89
CA PHE A 107 -3.50 6.69 0.61
C PHE A 107 -2.25 7.47 0.18
N ALA A 108 -1.50 6.92 -0.77
CA ALA A 108 -0.37 7.61 -1.40
C ALA A 108 -0.77 8.19 -2.76
N SER A 109 -0.28 9.38 -3.09
CA SER A 109 -0.59 10.06 -4.35
C SER A 109 0.54 10.95 -4.85
N ASN A 110 0.70 11.05 -6.17
CA ASN A 110 1.59 12.01 -6.82
C ASN A 110 0.86 13.22 -7.42
N ARG A 111 -0.33 13.54 -6.90
CA ARG A 111 -1.17 14.67 -7.36
C ARG A 111 -0.50 16.05 -7.27
N ASP A 112 0.43 16.22 -6.34
CA ASP A 112 1.11 17.50 -6.08
C ASP A 112 2.52 17.57 -6.70
N LYS A 113 2.82 16.70 -7.68
CA LYS A 113 4.10 16.72 -8.38
C LYS A 113 4.32 18.06 -9.14
N PRO A 114 5.56 18.54 -9.27
CA PRO A 114 5.88 19.73 -10.06
C PRO A 114 5.38 19.65 -11.50
N THR A 115 5.03 20.80 -12.09
CA THR A 115 4.57 20.88 -13.49
C THR A 115 5.63 20.48 -14.51
N ASN A 116 6.90 20.61 -14.15
CA ASN A 116 8.06 20.18 -14.95
C ASN A 116 8.52 18.75 -14.62
N ALA A 117 7.81 18.02 -13.74
CA ALA A 117 8.14 16.63 -13.45
C ALA A 117 8.02 15.79 -14.72
N PRO A 118 9.01 14.92 -15.02
CA PRO A 118 8.94 14.07 -16.20
C PRO A 118 7.74 13.14 -16.12
N GLU A 119 7.21 12.70 -17.26
CA GLU A 119 6.09 11.73 -17.26
C GLU A 119 6.52 10.37 -16.71
N ARG A 120 7.79 10.00 -16.94
CA ARG A 120 8.41 8.75 -16.51
C ARG A 120 9.87 8.98 -16.16
N ASP A 121 10.40 8.16 -15.25
CA ASP A 121 11.82 8.05 -14.95
C ASP A 121 12.31 6.63 -15.25
N HIS A 122 13.23 6.47 -16.21
CA HIS A 122 13.69 5.17 -16.71
C HIS A 122 12.57 4.15 -17.05
N GLY A 123 11.42 4.65 -17.53
CA GLY A 123 10.24 3.83 -17.86
C GLY A 123 9.29 3.55 -16.70
N LEU A 124 9.66 3.94 -15.48
CA LEU A 124 8.87 3.86 -14.24
C LEU A 124 8.17 5.20 -13.95
N ASP A 125 7.36 5.25 -12.88
CA ASP A 125 6.83 6.51 -12.39
C ASP A 125 7.96 7.45 -11.97
N PRO A 126 7.75 8.78 -12.11
CA PRO A 126 8.77 9.78 -11.78
C PRO A 126 8.90 10.03 -10.27
N GLY A 127 8.21 9.28 -9.40
CA GLY A 127 8.12 9.55 -7.97
C GLY A 127 7.14 10.66 -7.61
N TYR A 128 7.54 11.49 -6.62
CA TYR A 128 6.75 12.58 -6.03
C TYR A 128 5.51 12.10 -5.26
N PHE A 129 5.60 10.92 -4.65
CA PHE A 129 4.49 10.41 -3.84
C PHE A 129 4.50 11.07 -2.47
N ALA A 130 3.33 11.53 -2.07
CA ALA A 130 3.00 11.97 -0.73
C ALA A 130 1.86 11.13 -0.16
N VAL A 131 1.73 11.09 1.16
CA VAL A 131 0.62 10.43 1.84
C VAL A 131 -0.46 11.45 2.18
N TYR A 132 -1.70 11.08 1.94
CA TYR A 132 -2.89 11.90 2.14
C TYR A 132 -3.88 11.17 3.03
N LEU A 133 -4.67 11.95 3.76
CA LEU A 133 -5.86 11.51 4.47
C LEU A 133 -7.09 12.07 3.79
N MET A 134 -8.11 11.23 3.65
CA MET A 134 -9.43 11.58 3.17
C MET A 134 -10.47 11.26 4.24
N SER A 135 -11.38 12.19 4.47
CA SER A 135 -12.60 11.95 5.24
C SER A 135 -13.63 11.22 4.38
N VAL A 136 -14.23 10.18 4.93
CA VAL A 136 -15.23 9.36 4.24
C VAL A 136 -16.56 10.11 4.12
N SER A 137 -16.92 10.93 5.10
CA SER A 137 -18.23 11.59 5.17
C SER A 137 -18.35 12.80 4.24
N ASP A 138 -17.34 13.65 4.18
CA ASP A 138 -17.38 14.94 3.45
C ASP A 138 -16.37 15.01 2.31
N ARG A 139 -15.54 13.97 2.13
CA ARG A 139 -14.56 13.86 1.04
C ARG A 139 -13.44 14.89 1.12
N SER A 140 -13.30 15.59 2.24
CA SER A 140 -12.17 16.47 2.48
C SER A 140 -10.86 15.68 2.43
N VAL A 141 -9.83 16.27 1.84
CA VAL A 141 -8.51 15.63 1.66
C VAL A 141 -7.41 16.58 2.12
N VAL A 142 -6.53 16.07 2.97
CA VAL A 142 -5.31 16.77 3.39
C VAL A 142 -4.08 15.93 3.05
N ARG A 143 -2.98 16.60 2.72
CA ARG A 143 -1.67 15.96 2.60
C ARG A 143 -1.06 15.86 3.99
N VAL A 144 -0.64 14.67 4.40
CA VAL A 144 -0.07 14.43 5.73
C VAL A 144 1.43 14.62 5.72
N ILE A 145 2.11 13.87 4.86
CA ILE A 145 3.57 13.84 4.80
C ILE A 145 4.01 13.69 3.35
N ARG A 146 5.09 14.37 3.00
CA ARG A 146 5.67 14.39 1.66
C ARG A 146 7.19 14.45 1.77
N SER A 147 7.84 14.11 0.66
CA SER A 147 9.21 14.57 0.39
C SER A 147 9.20 16.07 0.06
N GLU A 148 10.34 16.63 -0.32
CA GLU A 148 10.34 18.02 -0.79
C GLU A 148 9.50 18.23 -2.05
N TYR A 149 8.99 19.45 -2.26
CA TYR A 149 8.10 19.75 -3.38
C TYR A 149 8.75 19.46 -4.74
N ASP A 150 10.05 19.70 -4.83
CA ASP A 150 10.87 19.52 -6.03
C ASP A 150 11.69 18.23 -6.01
N LEU A 151 11.50 17.38 -5.00
CA LEU A 151 12.21 16.12 -4.87
C LEU A 151 11.32 14.95 -5.31
N SER A 152 11.83 14.13 -6.23
CA SER A 152 11.18 12.93 -6.75
C SER A 152 11.10 11.77 -5.74
N GLY A 153 11.00 12.07 -4.45
CA GLY A 153 10.97 11.08 -3.39
C GLY A 153 9.66 10.29 -3.36
N HIS A 154 9.69 9.19 -2.61
CA HIS A 154 8.55 8.28 -2.46
C HIS A 154 8.15 8.24 -1.00
N VAL A 155 7.04 8.88 -0.63
CA VAL A 155 6.35 8.59 0.64
C VAL A 155 5.15 7.70 0.32
N ASN A 156 5.23 6.44 0.71
CA ASN A 156 4.32 5.38 0.26
C ASN A 156 3.94 4.42 1.38
N HIS A 157 3.07 3.46 1.04
CA HIS A 157 2.58 2.41 1.94
C HIS A 157 2.11 2.89 3.30
N PRO A 158 1.16 3.85 3.33
CA PRO A 158 0.62 4.29 4.60
C PRO A 158 -0.17 3.17 5.27
N VAL A 159 0.08 2.96 6.57
CA VAL A 159 -0.64 1.99 7.40
C VAL A 159 -1.01 2.63 8.73
N PHE A 160 -2.30 2.62 9.07
CA PHE A 160 -2.76 3.10 10.37
C PHE A 160 -2.27 2.20 11.49
N SER A 161 -1.84 2.82 12.57
CA SER A 161 -1.73 2.19 13.89
C SER A 161 -3.10 1.65 14.34
N PRO A 162 -3.13 0.60 15.20
CA PRO A 162 -4.40 -0.01 15.61
C PRO A 162 -5.33 0.93 16.39
N ASP A 163 -4.78 1.95 17.05
CA ASP A 163 -5.56 2.99 17.75
C ASP A 163 -5.96 4.16 16.84
N GLY A 164 -5.51 4.17 15.58
CA GLY A 164 -5.81 5.19 14.58
C GLY A 164 -5.11 6.54 14.81
N ARG A 165 -4.14 6.63 15.73
CA ARG A 165 -3.50 7.90 16.12
C ARG A 165 -2.17 8.18 15.46
N SER A 166 -1.63 7.20 14.75
CA SER A 166 -0.39 7.34 13.97
C SER A 166 -0.50 6.59 12.65
N ILE A 167 0.27 7.04 11.66
CA ILE A 167 0.44 6.38 10.36
C ILE A 167 1.92 5.98 10.24
N ALA A 168 2.17 4.73 9.87
CA ALA A 168 3.49 4.29 9.42
C ALA A 168 3.57 4.41 7.89
N VAL A 169 4.72 4.85 7.37
CA VAL A 169 4.98 5.00 5.94
C VAL A 169 6.35 4.44 5.62
N THR A 170 6.57 3.99 4.39
CA THR A 170 7.91 3.75 3.84
C THR A 170 8.33 4.97 3.02
N SER A 171 9.53 5.51 3.29
CA SER A 171 10.07 6.60 2.50
C SER A 171 11.59 6.67 2.38
N ASP A 172 12.07 7.35 1.35
CA ASP A 172 13.46 7.68 1.09
C ASP A 172 13.91 9.02 1.70
N LEU A 173 13.09 9.65 2.56
CA LEU A 173 13.36 10.94 3.23
C LEU A 173 14.73 11.05 3.91
N ALA A 174 15.27 9.95 4.42
CA ALA A 174 16.55 9.96 5.13
C ALA A 174 17.78 9.62 4.27
N ALA A 175 17.62 9.58 2.94
CA ALA A 175 18.64 9.11 1.99
C ALA A 175 19.18 7.71 2.37
N VAL A 176 20.28 7.29 1.74
CA VAL A 176 20.91 5.99 2.02
C VAL A 176 21.79 6.12 3.26
N SER A 177 21.38 5.48 4.37
CA SER A 177 22.12 5.51 5.63
C SER A 177 23.13 4.37 5.81
N ALA A 178 23.27 3.46 4.84
CA ALA A 178 24.19 2.33 4.89
C ALA A 178 24.87 2.07 3.53
N ASP A 179 26.15 1.66 3.54
CA ASP A 179 26.98 1.51 2.34
C ASP A 179 26.45 0.43 1.38
N PRO A 180 26.39 0.70 0.06
CA PRO A 180 26.05 -0.33 -0.91
C PRO A 180 27.22 -1.30 -1.07
N MET A 181 27.10 -2.52 -0.55
CA MET A 181 27.99 -3.63 -0.91
C MET A 181 27.59 -4.17 -2.29
N SER A 182 28.00 -3.45 -3.34
CA SER A 182 27.77 -3.73 -4.77
C SER A 182 26.31 -3.64 -5.23
N LEU A 183 26.08 -2.81 -6.24
CA LEU A 183 24.80 -2.70 -6.95
C LEU A 183 24.92 -3.50 -8.26
N PRO A 184 24.41 -4.73 -8.37
CA PRO A 184 23.98 -5.19 -9.68
C PRO A 184 22.87 -4.23 -10.13
N THR A 185 23.04 -3.59 -11.28
CA THR A 185 22.00 -2.77 -11.89
C THR A 185 20.85 -3.71 -12.30
N PHE A 186 19.97 -4.03 -11.36
CA PHE A 186 18.77 -4.80 -11.68
C PHE A 186 17.86 -3.90 -12.49
N LEU A 187 17.58 -4.30 -13.73
CA LEU A 187 16.61 -3.65 -14.62
C LEU A 187 15.23 -3.48 -13.97
N HIS A 188 14.95 -4.28 -12.93
CA HIS A 188 13.72 -4.30 -12.12
C HIS A 188 14.04 -4.52 -10.63
N SER A 189 14.90 -3.69 -10.03
CA SER A 189 15.11 -3.74 -8.58
C SER A 189 13.75 -3.64 -7.86
N VAL A 190 13.51 -4.51 -6.88
CA VAL A 190 12.40 -4.34 -5.92
C VAL A 190 12.43 -2.89 -5.47
N ARG A 191 11.36 -2.11 -5.61
CA ARG A 191 11.38 -0.68 -5.22
C ARG A 191 11.61 -0.66 -3.70
N PRO A 192 12.84 -0.43 -3.18
CA PRO A 192 13.05 -0.44 -1.75
C PRO A 192 12.63 0.96 -1.36
N TYR A 193 11.41 1.10 -0.83
CA TYR A 193 10.80 2.41 -0.54
C TYR A 193 11.50 3.16 0.61
N GLY A 194 12.73 2.77 0.95
CA GLY A 194 13.55 3.40 1.97
C GLY A 194 13.24 2.88 3.36
N ASP A 195 13.24 3.79 4.32
CA ASP A 195 13.03 3.51 5.73
C ASP A 195 11.57 3.62 6.15
N ILE A 196 11.24 2.99 7.27
CA ILE A 196 9.96 3.16 7.92
C ILE A 196 10.01 4.44 8.76
N PHE A 197 9.02 5.29 8.55
CA PHE A 197 8.74 6.47 9.36
C PHE A 197 7.36 6.32 9.99
N SER A 198 7.16 6.98 11.13
CA SER A 198 5.85 7.12 11.75
C SER A 198 5.53 8.59 11.97
N VAL A 199 4.30 8.98 11.66
CA VAL A 199 3.75 10.31 11.89
C VAL A 199 2.50 10.17 12.76
N ASP A 200 2.43 10.96 13.83
CA ASP A 200 1.24 11.02 14.69
C ASP A 200 0.18 11.90 14.03
N ILE A 201 -1.09 11.56 14.15
CA ILE A 201 -2.23 12.26 13.55
C ILE A 201 -3.32 12.52 14.60
N ASP A 202 -4.13 13.54 14.37
CA ASP A 202 -5.39 13.77 15.04
C ASP A 202 -6.53 13.10 14.22
N PRO A 203 -7.09 11.97 14.67
CA PRO A 203 -8.14 11.27 13.93
C PRO A 203 -9.50 12.00 13.96
N ASP A 204 -9.66 12.99 14.84
CA ASP A 204 -10.92 13.70 15.05
C ASP A 204 -10.95 15.04 14.29
N ASP A 205 -9.79 15.61 13.96
CA ASP A 205 -9.65 16.84 13.19
C ASP A 205 -8.63 16.68 12.06
N ILE A 206 -9.15 16.43 10.85
CA ILE A 206 -8.33 16.16 9.67
C ILE A 206 -7.42 17.35 9.30
N GLU A 207 -7.82 18.60 9.55
CA GLU A 207 -7.04 19.78 9.16
C GLU A 207 -5.76 19.93 9.96
N LYS A 208 -5.71 19.42 11.19
CA LYS A 208 -4.48 19.40 12.00
C LYS A 208 -3.40 18.46 11.46
N ASN A 209 -3.77 17.56 10.56
CA ASN A 209 -2.84 16.62 9.93
C ASN A 209 -2.21 17.16 8.66
N LYS A 210 -2.45 18.43 8.32
CA LYS A 210 -1.95 19.03 7.09
C LYS A 210 -0.45 19.35 7.18
N ASP A 211 0.32 18.84 6.22
CA ASP A 211 1.74 19.14 6.02
C ASP A 211 2.58 18.98 7.29
N MET A 212 2.54 17.78 7.87
CA MET A 212 3.24 17.47 9.10
C MET A 212 4.75 17.43 8.92
N GLU A 213 5.46 18.28 9.67
CA GLU A 213 6.92 18.32 9.69
C GLU A 213 7.54 17.39 10.75
N ARG A 214 6.74 16.96 11.74
CA ARG A 214 7.20 16.10 12.84
C ARG A 214 6.87 14.64 12.53
N PHE A 215 7.91 13.85 12.28
CA PHE A 215 7.82 12.41 12.11
C PHE A 215 9.03 11.74 12.75
N VAL A 216 8.89 10.46 13.09
CA VAL A 216 9.93 9.64 13.71
C VAL A 216 10.42 8.63 12.69
N ARG A 217 11.73 8.64 12.43
CA ARG A 217 12.39 7.56 11.69
C ARG A 217 12.51 6.33 12.59
N VAL A 218 11.96 5.21 12.14
CA VAL A 218 11.95 3.94 12.88
C VAL A 218 13.15 3.08 12.52
N THR A 219 13.52 3.06 11.23
CA THR A 219 14.57 2.16 10.70
C THR A 219 15.69 2.93 10.01
N HIS A 220 16.83 2.26 9.79
CA HIS A 220 18.03 2.87 9.20
C HIS A 220 18.66 2.01 8.08
N SER A 221 17.86 1.19 7.37
CA SER A 221 18.36 0.26 6.34
C SER A 221 17.37 0.12 5.17
N ARG A 222 17.61 0.84 4.07
CA ARG A 222 16.71 0.83 2.90
C ARG A 222 16.50 -0.54 2.24
N TYR A 223 17.37 -1.52 2.50
CA TYR A 223 17.41 -2.80 1.79
C TYR A 223 16.83 -3.97 2.59
N GLU A 224 16.61 -3.79 3.89
CA GLU A 224 16.12 -4.85 4.77
C GLU A 224 14.66 -4.64 5.19
N ASN A 225 14.05 -3.51 4.80
CA ASN A 225 12.73 -3.11 5.26
C ASN A 225 11.69 -3.15 4.13
N SER A 226 10.51 -3.69 4.44
CA SER A 226 9.35 -3.70 3.53
C SER A 226 8.19 -2.84 4.05
N THR A 227 7.03 -2.97 3.40
CA THR A 227 5.74 -2.42 3.82
C THR A 227 5.53 -2.62 5.34
N PRO A 228 5.32 -1.54 6.12
CA PRO A 228 5.13 -1.65 7.55
C PRO A 228 3.80 -2.35 7.86
N ALA A 229 3.71 -2.99 9.02
CA ALA A 229 2.47 -3.55 9.56
C ALA A 229 2.47 -3.39 11.09
N TRP A 230 1.29 -3.24 11.68
CA TRP A 230 1.14 -3.15 13.13
C TRP A 230 0.61 -4.48 13.70
N THR A 231 1.11 -4.88 14.88
CA THR A 231 0.63 -6.06 15.62
C THR A 231 0.41 -5.72 17.09
N VAL A 232 -0.61 -6.35 17.69
CA VAL A 232 -0.98 -6.17 19.11
C VAL A 232 -0.25 -7.12 20.06
N PHE A 233 0.49 -8.11 19.53
CA PHE A 233 1.30 -9.03 20.31
C PHE A 233 2.79 -8.78 20.03
N SER A 234 3.61 -8.68 21.07
CA SER A 234 5.05 -8.83 20.88
C SER A 234 5.31 -10.25 20.40
N THR A 235 6.12 -10.45 19.37
CA THR A 235 6.49 -11.75 18.81
C THR A 235 7.33 -12.64 19.75
N HIS A 236 7.29 -12.41 21.07
CA HIS A 236 7.87 -13.29 22.09
C HIS A 236 7.06 -14.57 22.33
N ASP A 237 6.30 -15.05 21.35
CA ASP A 237 5.83 -16.43 21.38
C ASP A 237 6.69 -17.26 20.40
N PRO A 238 7.72 -17.99 20.89
CA PRO A 238 8.51 -18.88 20.06
C PRO A 238 7.69 -20.03 19.43
N HIS A 239 6.42 -20.18 19.82
CA HIS A 239 5.47 -21.14 19.27
C HIS A 239 4.38 -20.51 18.39
N ALA A 240 4.43 -19.20 18.10
CA ALA A 240 3.49 -18.57 17.18
C ALA A 240 3.53 -19.26 15.81
N GLN A 241 2.39 -19.82 15.41
CA GLN A 241 2.18 -20.70 14.25
C GLN A 241 2.63 -20.14 12.89
N TRP A 242 3.06 -18.88 12.80
CA TRP A 242 3.65 -18.31 11.59
C TRP A 242 4.99 -18.95 11.19
N ASN A 243 5.66 -19.66 12.10
CA ASN A 243 6.87 -20.44 11.80
C ASN A 243 6.60 -21.77 11.04
N LEU A 244 5.34 -22.15 10.81
CA LEU A 244 4.99 -23.46 10.24
C LEU A 244 5.15 -23.59 8.72
N LEU A 245 5.52 -22.53 8.00
CA LEU A 245 5.83 -22.62 6.56
C LEU A 245 7.32 -22.82 6.24
N VAL A 246 8.18 -22.88 7.27
CA VAL A 246 9.65 -23.04 7.11
C VAL A 246 10.12 -24.46 7.50
N MET A 247 9.20 -25.35 7.86
CA MET A 247 9.49 -26.72 8.32
C MET A 247 9.09 -27.80 7.30
N GLU A 248 9.01 -27.46 6.01
CA GLU A 248 8.98 -28.47 4.94
C GLU A 248 10.39 -28.60 4.35
N ASP A 249 10.95 -29.82 4.39
CA ASP A 249 12.31 -30.17 3.91
C ASP A 249 12.53 -29.91 2.40
N GLU A 250 11.51 -29.49 1.66
CA GLU A 250 11.55 -29.22 0.22
C GLU A 250 11.37 -27.74 -0.15
N TYR A 251 11.38 -26.80 0.80
CA TYR A 251 11.37 -25.38 0.44
C TYR A 251 12.77 -24.88 0.09
N THR A 252 13.09 -24.86 -1.21
CA THR A 252 14.28 -24.18 -1.73
C THR A 252 13.90 -22.74 -2.14
N PRO A 253 14.26 -21.70 -1.36
CA PRO A 253 14.04 -20.32 -1.79
C PRO A 253 14.89 -20.03 -3.04
N ALA A 254 14.22 -19.88 -4.18
CA ALA A 254 14.83 -19.40 -5.41
C ALA A 254 14.58 -17.89 -5.52
N CYS A 255 15.65 -17.12 -5.58
CA CYS A 255 15.69 -15.66 -5.74
C CYS A 255 15.16 -15.25 -7.15
N PRO A 256 13.96 -14.65 -7.29
CA PRO A 256 13.33 -14.50 -8.60
C PRO A 256 13.08 -13.02 -8.92
N TYR A 257 14.10 -12.29 -9.37
CA TYR A 257 14.01 -10.84 -9.57
C TYR A 257 14.43 -10.43 -10.99
N ALA A 258 13.53 -10.58 -11.97
CA ALA A 258 13.49 -9.79 -13.22
C ALA A 258 12.31 -10.22 -14.12
N HIS A 259 11.50 -9.26 -14.57
CA HIS A 259 10.57 -9.43 -15.69
C HIS A 259 10.88 -8.37 -16.76
N PRO A 260 11.30 -8.74 -17.99
CA PRO A 260 11.78 -7.81 -19.02
C PRO A 260 10.72 -6.86 -19.62
N ASP A 261 9.50 -6.85 -19.09
CA ASP A 261 8.33 -6.17 -19.65
C ASP A 261 7.92 -4.88 -18.91
N GLY A 262 8.73 -4.43 -17.94
CA GLY A 262 8.51 -3.16 -17.23
C GLY A 262 7.54 -3.25 -16.05
N GLY A 263 7.27 -4.45 -15.55
CA GLY A 263 6.39 -4.68 -14.41
C GLY A 263 6.95 -4.41 -13.03
N GLU A 264 6.05 -4.01 -12.12
CA GLU A 264 6.33 -4.08 -10.68
C GLU A 264 6.19 -5.53 -10.18
N SER A 265 7.15 -5.99 -9.38
CA SER A 265 7.10 -7.25 -8.63
C SER A 265 7.10 -6.95 -7.13
N TRP A 266 6.31 -7.69 -6.36
CA TRP A 266 6.11 -7.42 -4.93
C TRP A 266 6.37 -8.68 -4.10
N HIS A 267 7.29 -8.57 -3.15
CA HIS A 267 7.49 -9.54 -2.07
C HIS A 267 7.48 -8.80 -0.73
N MET A 268 6.82 -9.38 0.28
CA MET A 268 6.92 -8.93 1.67
C MET A 268 8.30 -9.35 2.21
N THR A 269 9.14 -8.41 2.60
CA THR A 269 10.41 -8.69 3.31
C THR A 269 10.37 -8.10 4.71
N GLY A 270 10.08 -8.94 5.71
CA GLY A 270 10.26 -8.64 7.14
C GLY A 270 9.21 -7.72 7.78
N GLN A 271 8.65 -8.16 8.91
CA GLN A 271 7.87 -7.31 9.82
C GLN A 271 8.81 -6.74 10.89
N ILE A 272 8.90 -5.42 11.01
CA ILE A 272 9.59 -4.77 12.13
C ILE A 272 8.59 -4.51 13.26
N CYS A 273 8.81 -5.15 14.40
CA CYS A 273 8.03 -4.95 15.61
C CYS A 273 8.68 -3.85 16.46
N ILE A 274 8.02 -2.69 16.58
CA ILE A 274 8.44 -1.65 17.52
C ILE A 274 7.78 -1.94 18.89
N PRO A 275 8.55 -2.25 19.95
CA PRO A 275 7.95 -2.45 21.27
C PRO A 275 7.29 -1.17 21.77
N LYS A 276 6.14 -1.33 22.45
CA LYS A 276 5.41 -0.24 23.11
C LYS A 276 6.39 0.50 24.04
N ARG A 277 6.55 1.82 23.86
CA ARG A 277 7.31 2.65 24.80
C ARG A 277 6.65 2.52 26.17
N HIS A 278 7.35 1.92 27.13
CA HIS A 278 7.05 2.14 28.54
C HIS A 278 7.41 3.59 28.85
N CYS A 279 6.52 4.30 29.56
CA CYS A 279 6.84 5.58 30.18
C CYS A 279 8.04 5.44 31.12
#